data_AF-A0A534NED7-F1
#
_entry.id   AF-A0A534NED7-F1
#
_cell.length_a   1.000
_cell.length_b   1.000
_cell.length_c   1.000
_cell.angle_alpha   90.00
_cell.angle_beta   90.00
_cell.angle_gamma   90.00
#
_symmetry.space_group_name_H-M   'P 1'
#
loop_
_entity.id
_entity.type
_entity.pdbx_description
1 polymer ?
#
loop_
_entity_poly.entity_id
_entity_poly.type
_entity_poly.pdbx_seq_one_letter_code
_entity_poly.pdbx_strand_id
1 'polypeptide(L)'
;MRSEQFYQRHLDAVSRSFALCIPQLALPFRQHVALSYLLLRVLDTVEDASFADKLQQQRQFAAFRQLLAKRPTRAQIDTFRNSFPESITEGERNLLAETGAFF
;
A
#
# COMPACT_ATOMS: atom_id res chain seq x y z
N MET A 1 2.31 -2.08 15.84
CA MET A 1 1.97 -2.82 14.60
C MET A 1 0.49 -3.14 14.60
N ARG A 2 -0.13 -3.29 13.42
CA ARG A 2 -1.56 -3.61 13.29
C ARG A 2 -1.83 -5.10 13.55
N SER A 3 -3.10 -5.46 13.71
CA SER A 3 -3.51 -6.85 13.92
C SER A 3 -3.23 -7.72 12.69
N GLU A 4 -3.14 -9.02 12.89
CA GLU A 4 -2.96 -9.98 11.79
C GLU A 4 -4.14 -9.93 10.81
N GLN A 5 -5.36 -9.82 11.33
CA GLN A 5 -6.58 -9.71 10.52
C GLN A 5 -6.60 -8.44 9.66
N PHE A 6 -6.02 -7.34 10.15
CA PHE A 6 -5.86 -6.11 9.38
C PHE A 6 -4.94 -6.33 8.17
N TYR A 7 -3.82 -7.02 8.34
CA TYR A 7 -2.94 -7.30 7.21
C TYR A 7 -3.54 -8.35 6.28
N GLN A 8 -4.16 -9.41 6.84
CA GLN A 8 -4.69 -10.52 6.05
C GLN A 8 -5.73 -10.06 5.04
N ARG A 9 -6.68 -9.20 5.43
CA ARG A 9 -7.71 -8.74 4.48
C ARG A 9 -7.12 -7.98 3.28
N HIS A 10 -6.02 -7.26 3.50
CA HIS A 10 -5.33 -6.55 2.41
C HIS A 10 -4.61 -7.55 1.52
N LEU A 11 -3.91 -8.52 2.12
CA LEU A 11 -3.26 -9.60 1.37
C LEU A 11 -4.27 -10.37 0.52
N ASP A 12 -5.42 -10.76 1.08
CA ASP A 12 -6.49 -11.47 0.36
C ASP A 12 -6.96 -10.67 -0.87
N ALA A 13 -7.06 -9.34 -0.73
CA ALA A 13 -7.54 -8.46 -1.78
C ALA A 13 -6.53 -8.20 -2.89
N VAL A 14 -5.23 -8.17 -2.59
CA VAL A 14 -4.18 -7.75 -3.55
C VAL A 14 -3.23 -8.87 -3.97
N SER A 15 -3.27 -10.05 -3.33
CA SER A 15 -2.30 -11.12 -3.58
C SER A 15 -2.72 -12.52 -3.13
N ARG A 16 -3.11 -13.37 -4.09
CA ARG A 16 -3.45 -14.79 -3.81
C ARG A 16 -2.29 -15.58 -3.19
N SER A 17 -1.06 -15.39 -3.68
CA SER A 17 0.09 -16.17 -3.21
C SER A 17 0.55 -15.76 -1.82
N PHE A 18 0.72 -14.45 -1.58
CA PHE A 18 1.18 -13.96 -0.28
C PHE A 18 0.11 -14.11 0.80
N ALA A 19 -1.18 -14.00 0.46
CA ALA A 19 -2.28 -14.30 1.39
C ALA A 19 -2.23 -15.74 1.94
N LEU A 20 -1.77 -16.71 1.14
CA LEU A 20 -1.63 -18.11 1.56
C LEU A 20 -0.33 -18.37 2.32
N CYS A 21 0.78 -17.76 1.88
CA CYS A 21 2.10 -18.05 2.42
C CYS A 21 2.44 -17.29 3.71
N ILE A 22 2.09 -16.00 3.81
CA ILE A 22 2.46 -15.17 4.97
C ILE A 22 1.88 -15.72 6.29
N PRO A 23 0.62 -16.21 6.35
CA PRO A 23 0.06 -16.79 7.57
C PRO A 23 0.82 -18.01 8.12
N GLN A 24 1.65 -18.68 7.32
CA GLN A 24 2.45 -19.82 7.77
C GLN A 24 3.64 -19.39 8.65
N LEU A 25 4.02 -18.11 8.62
CA LEU A 25 5.13 -17.59 9.39
C LEU A 25 4.76 -17.46 10.87
N ALA A 26 5.74 -17.67 11.76
CA ALA A 26 5.56 -17.43 13.19
C ALA A 26 5.44 -15.93 13.50
N LEU A 27 4.75 -15.59 14.59
CA LEU A 27 4.76 -14.24 15.14
C LEU A 27 6.11 -13.95 15.84
N PRO A 28 6.62 -12.71 15.79
CA PRO A 28 6.07 -11.54 15.12
C PRO A 28 6.50 -11.41 13.64
N PHE A 29 7.30 -12.33 13.12
CA PHE A 29 7.86 -12.25 11.76
C PHE A 29 6.79 -12.15 10.67
N ARG A 30 5.69 -12.90 10.83
CA ARG A 30 4.47 -12.80 9.98
C ARG A 30 4.05 -11.36 9.72
N GLN A 31 3.95 -10.55 10.77
CA GLN A 31 3.45 -9.18 10.67
C GLN A 31 4.46 -8.24 9.99
N HIS A 32 5.76 -8.49 10.18
CA HIS A 32 6.80 -7.72 9.50
C HIS A 32 6.78 -7.99 8.00
N VAL A 33 6.72 -9.25 7.60
CA VAL A 33 6.64 -9.64 6.18
C VAL A 33 5.36 -9.12 5.54
N ALA A 34 4.22 -9.19 6.25
CA ALA A 34 2.96 -8.64 5.76
C ALA A 34 3.04 -7.12 5.51
N LEU A 35 3.55 -6.36 6.49
CA LEU A 35 3.71 -4.91 6.35
C LEU A 35 4.67 -4.56 5.20
N SER A 36 5.83 -5.22 5.14
CA SER A 36 6.79 -5.02 4.06
C SER A 36 6.19 -5.28 2.69
N TYR A 37 5.46 -6.39 2.53
CA TYR A 37 4.78 -6.70 1.28
C TYR A 37 3.77 -5.64 0.89
N LEU A 38 2.91 -5.20 1.82
CA LEU A 38 1.87 -4.21 1.52
C LEU A 38 2.46 -2.83 1.18
N LEU A 39 3.56 -2.41 1.80
CA LEU A 39 4.28 -1.19 1.42
C LEU A 39 4.82 -1.27 0.00
N LEU A 40 5.41 -2.42 -0.38
CA LEU A 40 5.87 -2.65 -1.75
C LEU A 40 4.69 -2.70 -2.72
N ARG A 41 3.55 -3.29 -2.33
CA ARG A 41 2.36 -3.36 -3.19
C ARG A 41 1.72 -1.98 -3.43
N VAL A 42 1.80 -1.06 -2.46
CA VAL A 42 1.45 0.35 -2.69
C VAL A 42 2.36 0.98 -3.74
N LEU A 43 3.67 0.68 -3.70
CA LEU A 43 4.62 1.16 -4.69
C LEU A 43 4.34 0.57 -6.09
N ASP A 44 4.07 -0.74 -6.18
CA ASP A 44 3.64 -1.40 -7.43
C ASP A 44 2.38 -0.72 -7.99
N THR A 45 1.44 -0.33 -7.12
CA THR A 45 0.23 0.40 -7.55
C THR A 45 0.58 1.75 -8.19
N VAL A 46 1.63 2.44 -7.72
CA VAL A 46 2.15 3.67 -8.37
C VAL A 46 2.77 3.34 -9.73
N GLU A 47 3.47 2.22 -9.85
CA GLU A 47 4.13 1.80 -11.09
C GLU A 47 3.12 1.37 -12.17
N ASP A 48 2.10 0.61 -11.79
CA ASP A 48 1.12 0.00 -12.70
C ASP A 48 -0.04 0.95 -13.05
N ALA A 49 -0.29 1.98 -12.24
CA ALA A 49 -1.39 2.90 -12.47
C ALA A 49 -1.24 3.70 -13.78
N SER A 50 -2.35 3.78 -14.52
CA SER A 50 -2.43 4.48 -15.82
C SER A 50 -2.57 5.99 -15.62
N PHE A 51 -1.54 6.63 -15.06
CA PHE A 51 -1.49 8.09 -14.95
C PHE A 51 -1.53 8.77 -16.33
N ALA A 52 -2.05 9.99 -16.37
CA ALA A 52 -2.17 10.73 -17.64
C ALA A 52 -0.81 11.05 -18.27
N ASP A 53 0.25 11.19 -17.47
CA ASP A 53 1.61 11.39 -17.95
C ASP A 53 2.66 10.84 -16.95
N LYS A 54 3.91 10.68 -17.43
CA LYS A 54 5.04 10.21 -16.61
C LYS A 54 5.41 11.16 -15.47
N LEU A 55 5.15 12.46 -15.62
CA LEU A 55 5.48 13.45 -14.60
C LEU A 55 4.56 13.29 -13.37
N GLN A 56 3.29 12.95 -13.58
CA GLN A 56 2.35 12.61 -12.51
C GLN A 56 2.78 11.36 -11.76
N GLN A 57 3.17 10.30 -12.48
CA GLN A 57 3.69 9.09 -11.86
C GLN A 57 4.95 9.38 -11.01
N GLN A 58 5.90 10.16 -11.55
CA GLN A 58 7.09 10.58 -10.81
C GLN A 58 6.75 11.39 -9.54
N ARG A 59 5.74 12.26 -9.60
CA ARG A 59 5.23 12.97 -8.40
C ARG A 59 4.67 12.01 -7.37
N GLN A 60 3.98 10.94 -7.78
CA GLN A 60 3.48 9.93 -6.85
C GLN A 60 4.60 9.12 -6.20
N PHE A 61 5.63 8.73 -6.95
CA PHE A 61 6.83 8.11 -6.37
C PHE A 61 7.49 9.04 -5.33
N ALA A 62 7.63 10.32 -5.67
CA ALA A 62 8.20 11.31 -4.75
C ALA A 62 7.33 11.50 -3.50
N ALA A 63 6.01 11.53 -3.65
CA ALA A 63 5.06 11.63 -2.56
C ALA A 63 5.17 10.41 -1.63
N PHE A 64 5.11 9.19 -2.17
CA PHE A 64 5.23 7.97 -1.39
C PHE A 64 6.56 7.90 -0.60
N ARG A 65 7.66 8.31 -1.23
CA ARG A 65 8.96 8.43 -0.55
C ARG A 65 8.92 9.41 0.63
N GLN A 66 8.20 10.52 0.52
CA GLN A 66 8.03 11.46 1.64
C GLN A 66 7.20 10.85 2.78
N LEU A 67 6.16 10.07 2.47
CA LEU A 67 5.35 9.37 3.47
C LEU A 67 6.19 8.34 4.27
N LEU A 68 7.13 7.66 3.61
CA LEU A 68 8.06 6.72 4.27
C LEU A 68 9.08 7.41 5.17
N ALA A 69 9.54 8.60 4.79
CA ALA A 69 10.62 9.29 5.50
C ALA A 69 10.16 9.95 6.81
N LYS A 70 8.89 10.36 6.89
CA LYS A 70 8.32 11.06 8.05
C LYS A 70 6.88 10.63 8.24
N ARG A 71 6.46 10.52 9.49
CA ARG A 71 5.06 10.20 9.82
C ARG A 71 4.13 11.21 9.11
N PRO A 72 3.28 10.75 8.18
CA PRO A 72 2.49 11.65 7.36
C PRO A 72 1.27 12.15 8.12
N THR A 73 0.82 13.34 7.76
CA THR A 73 -0.49 13.85 8.18
C THR A 73 -1.61 13.20 7.36
N ARG A 74 -2.83 13.23 7.90
CA ARG A 74 -4.02 12.77 7.17
C ARG A 74 -4.18 13.46 5.81
N ALA A 75 -3.93 14.77 5.75
CA ALA A 75 -4.01 15.53 4.50
C ALA A 75 -3.01 15.05 3.44
N GLN A 76 -1.79 14.67 3.84
CA GLN A 76 -0.80 14.12 2.91
C GLN A 76 -1.22 12.74 2.38
N ILE A 77 -1.79 11.88 3.23
CA ILE A 77 -2.36 10.59 2.81
C ILE A 77 -3.53 10.80 1.84
N ASP A 78 -4.46 11.71 2.17
CA ASP A 78 -5.61 12.01 1.33
C ASP A 78 -5.18 12.55 -0.05
N THR A 79 -4.17 13.42 -0.08
CA THR A 79 -3.61 13.98 -1.32
C THR A 79 -2.97 12.88 -2.18
N PHE A 80 -2.18 12.00 -1.56
CA PHE A 80 -1.54 10.88 -2.24
C PHE A 80 -2.59 9.97 -2.88
N ARG A 81 -3.58 9.49 -2.11
CA ARG A 81 -4.56 8.53 -2.61
C ARG A 81 -5.53 9.12 -3.64
N ASN A 82 -5.89 10.39 -3.54
CA ASN A 82 -6.83 11.04 -4.46
C ASN A 82 -6.20 11.35 -5.83
N SER A 83 -4.89 11.19 -5.96
CA SER A 83 -4.17 11.43 -7.21
C SER A 83 -4.14 10.22 -8.15
N PHE A 84 -4.66 9.06 -7.71
CA PHE A 84 -4.67 7.83 -8.51
C PHE A 84 -5.85 7.80 -9.49
N PRO A 85 -5.66 7.24 -10.69
CA PRO A 85 -6.73 7.11 -11.69
C PRO A 85 -7.82 6.12 -11.24
N GLU A 86 -8.97 6.15 -11.91
CA GLU A 86 -10.06 5.19 -11.66
C GLU A 86 -9.71 3.75 -12.07
N SER A 87 -8.69 3.58 -12.92
CA SER A 87 -8.29 2.28 -13.50
C SER A 87 -7.66 1.28 -12.52
N ILE A 88 -7.27 1.71 -11.31
CA ILE A 88 -6.77 0.79 -10.28
C ILE A 88 -7.88 -0.12 -9.76
N THR A 89 -7.51 -1.31 -9.31
CA THR A 89 -8.47 -2.29 -8.78
C THR A 89 -9.08 -1.82 -7.45
N GLU A 90 -10.21 -2.42 -7.07
CA GLU A 90 -10.84 -2.14 -5.76
C GLU A 90 -9.90 -2.52 -4.60
N GLY A 91 -9.18 -3.63 -4.70
CA GLY A 91 -8.20 -4.07 -3.70
C GLY A 91 -7.09 -3.03 -3.49
N GLU A 92 -6.53 -2.50 -4.58
CA GLU A 92 -5.52 -1.44 -4.53
C GLU A 92 -6.09 -0.12 -3.98
N ARG A 93 -7.32 0.24 -4.35
CA ARG A 93 -8.00 1.42 -3.84
C ARG A 93 -8.23 1.34 -2.32
N ASN A 94 -8.60 0.16 -1.83
CA ASN A 94 -8.78 -0.12 -0.41
C ASN A 94 -7.44 -0.14 0.33
N LEU A 95 -6.39 -0.67 -0.30
CA LEU A 95 -5.03 -0.62 0.22
C LEU A 95 -4.55 0.83 0.37
N LEU A 96 -4.69 1.65 -0.67
CA LEU A 96 -4.37 3.07 -0.66
C LEU A 96 -5.17 3.86 0.39
N ALA A 97 -6.39 3.40 0.70
CA ALA A 97 -7.24 4.01 1.72
C ALA A 97 -6.65 4.01 3.11
N GLU A 98 -5.85 2.99 3.37
CA GLU A 98 -5.36 2.72 4.70
C GLU A 98 -3.85 2.78 4.76
N THR A 99 -3.19 3.30 3.74
CA THR A 99 -1.74 3.53 3.73
C THR A 99 -1.28 4.32 4.96
N GLY A 100 -2.09 5.26 5.46
CA GLY A 100 -1.81 5.99 6.70
C GLY A 100 -1.68 5.10 7.95
N ALA A 101 -2.22 3.89 7.95
CA ALA A 101 -2.13 2.95 9.05
C ALA A 101 -0.82 2.15 9.08
N PHE A 102 0.02 2.27 8.03
CA PHE A 102 1.33 1.62 7.91
C PHE A 102 2.48 2.43 8.53
N PHE A 103 2.26 3.71 8.86
CA PHE A 103 3.21 4.65 9.46
C PHE A 103 2.86 5.02 10.91
#